data_AF-A0A1C6GRV4-F1
#
_entry.id   AF-A0A1C6GRV4-F1
#
_cell.length_a   1.000
_cell.length_b   1.000
_cell.length_c   1.000
_cell.angle_alpha   90.00
_cell.angle_beta   90.00
_cell.angle_gamma   90.00
#
_symmetry.space_group_name_H-M   'P 1'
#
loop_
_entity.id
_entity.type
_entity.pdbx_description
1 polymer ?
#
loop_
_entity_poly.entity_id
_entity_poly.type
_entity_poly.pdbx_seq_one_letter_code
_entity_poly.pdbx_strand_id
1 'polypeptide(L)'
;MDCKAKKYLHIYDWNYWWGYYRCGKDWEPFHAAEFSLSEDEAGKAPFFHFDFHNLPALHQTILDGEFVEPDNPDHPHFLEQARRLRSGEQDWFVGALYYPLFSPEMHFCNASVRSGVPLTQLLSPSVPPYYGVIFLREERPLTPEVLTHWAETLSQPLFGQPFSCTLAQVPSRQEAMEQFENEMRLTR
;
A
#
# COMPACT_ATOMS: atom_id res chain seq x y z
N MET A 1 13.37 -27.88 1.30
CA MET A 1 12.22 -26.96 1.20
C MET A 1 12.66 -25.72 1.95
N ASP A 2 13.06 -24.67 1.22
CA ASP A 2 13.31 -23.38 1.87
C ASP A 2 11.99 -22.87 2.43
N CYS A 3 11.92 -22.72 3.75
CA CYS A 3 10.77 -22.13 4.41
C CYS A 3 10.77 -20.64 4.07
N LYS A 4 9.79 -20.15 3.31
CA LYS A 4 9.64 -18.71 3.08
C LYS A 4 9.52 -18.01 4.43
N ALA A 5 10.22 -16.88 4.59
CA ALA A 5 10.04 -16.05 5.77
C ALA A 5 8.56 -15.65 5.88
N LYS A 6 8.01 -15.61 7.09
CA LYS A 6 6.62 -15.21 7.34
C LYS A 6 6.61 -13.76 7.83
N LYS A 7 5.79 -12.92 7.20
CA LYS A 7 5.47 -11.56 7.66
C LYS A 7 4.03 -11.49 8.13
N TYR A 8 3.77 -10.57 9.05
CA TYR A 8 2.44 -10.28 9.55
C TYR A 8 1.97 -8.93 9.03
N LEU A 9 0.79 -8.89 8.42
CA LEU A 9 0.15 -7.71 7.87
C LEU A 9 -0.81 -7.13 8.90
N HIS A 10 -0.66 -5.84 9.19
CA HIS A 10 -1.45 -5.10 10.16
C HIS A 10 -2.18 -3.96 9.48
N ILE A 11 -3.51 -3.99 9.57
CA ILE A 11 -4.37 -2.90 9.10
C ILE A 11 -4.96 -2.23 10.33
N TYR A 12 -4.49 -1.03 10.64
CA TYR A 12 -4.91 -0.27 11.82
C TYR A 12 -6.09 0.66 11.55
N ASP A 13 -6.27 1.09 10.30
CA ASP A 13 -7.37 1.97 9.94
C ASP A 13 -8.71 1.23 9.94
N TRP A 14 -9.63 1.70 10.77
CA TRP A 14 -10.99 1.17 10.83
C TRP A 14 -11.80 1.47 9.57
N ASN A 15 -11.50 2.53 8.81
CA ASN A 15 -12.17 2.81 7.54
C ASN A 15 -12.08 1.63 6.57
N TYR A 16 -10.91 0.98 6.53
CA TYR A 16 -10.72 -0.23 5.74
C TYR A 16 -11.70 -1.33 6.16
N TRP A 17 -11.80 -1.61 7.46
CA TRP A 17 -12.68 -2.67 7.98
C TRP A 17 -14.16 -2.33 7.85
N TRP A 18 -14.55 -1.06 8.01
CA TRP A 18 -15.90 -0.59 7.78
C TRP A 18 -16.32 -0.74 6.32
N GLY A 19 -15.43 -0.41 5.39
CA GLY A 19 -15.63 -0.63 3.96
C GLY A 19 -15.73 -2.12 3.64
N TYR A 20 -14.82 -2.93 4.18
CA TYR A 20 -14.80 -4.39 3.99
C TYR A 20 -16.11 -5.06 4.46
N TYR A 21 -16.58 -4.71 5.65
CA TYR A 21 -17.81 -5.27 6.23
C TYR A 21 -19.10 -4.56 5.83
N ARG A 22 -18.99 -3.47 5.04
CA ARG A 22 -20.08 -2.61 4.61
C ARG A 22 -20.91 -2.11 5.80
N CYS A 23 -20.25 -1.49 6.76
CA CYS A 23 -20.90 -0.97 7.97
C CYS A 23 -21.83 0.22 7.66
N GLY A 24 -21.47 1.08 6.70
CA GLY A 24 -22.28 2.20 6.21
C GLY A 24 -23.05 1.89 4.92
N LYS A 25 -24.11 2.67 4.64
CA LYS A 25 -24.94 2.51 3.42
C LYS A 25 -24.30 3.04 2.14
N ASP A 26 -23.28 3.90 2.23
CA ASP A 26 -22.67 4.59 1.09
C ASP A 26 -21.13 4.54 1.12
N TRP A 27 -20.55 3.52 1.77
CA TRP A 27 -19.09 3.40 1.80
C TRP A 27 -18.57 2.91 0.45
N GLU A 28 -17.67 3.69 -0.15
CA GLU A 28 -16.98 3.27 -1.37
C GLU A 28 -16.15 2.01 -1.13
N PRO A 29 -15.86 1.23 -2.18
CA PRO A 29 -14.98 0.08 -2.04
C PRO A 29 -13.58 0.52 -1.62
N PHE A 30 -12.91 -0.33 -0.84
CA PHE A 30 -11.54 -0.16 -0.33
C PHE A 30 -10.52 -0.31 -1.47
N HIS A 31 -10.46 0.73 -2.29
CA HIS A 31 -9.58 0.85 -3.45
C HIS A 31 -8.15 1.27 -3.08
N ALA A 32 -7.98 1.78 -1.87
CA ALA A 32 -6.70 1.99 -1.22
C ALA A 32 -6.67 1.28 0.14
N ALA A 33 -5.49 0.89 0.60
CA ALA A 33 -5.29 0.33 1.93
C ALA A 33 -3.91 0.69 2.48
N GLU A 34 -3.91 1.28 3.68
CA GLU A 34 -2.73 1.54 4.50
C GLU A 34 -2.49 0.36 5.45
N PHE A 35 -1.28 -0.20 5.44
CA PHE A 35 -0.94 -1.33 6.31
C PHE A 35 0.56 -1.43 6.61
N SER A 36 0.89 -2.11 7.71
CA SER A 36 2.26 -2.41 8.11
C SER A 36 2.58 -3.89 7.98
N LEU A 37 3.82 -4.20 7.61
CA LEU A 37 4.41 -5.52 7.73
C LEU A 37 5.32 -5.58 8.96
N SER A 38 5.32 -6.71 9.67
CA SER A 38 6.23 -6.99 10.78
C SER A 38 6.78 -8.43 10.74
N GLU A 39 7.85 -8.66 11.50
CA GLU A 39 8.44 -10.00 11.71
C GLU A 39 7.64 -10.83 12.72
N ASP A 40 6.91 -10.19 13.63
CA ASP A 40 6.12 -10.84 14.68
C ASP A 40 4.64 -10.46 14.60
N GLU A 41 3.79 -11.36 15.09
CA GLU A 41 2.33 -11.19 15.08
C GLU A 41 1.85 -10.01 15.93
N ALA A 42 2.61 -9.58 16.94
CA ALA A 42 2.25 -8.46 17.80
C ALA A 42 2.66 -7.09 17.23
N GLY A 43 3.35 -7.05 16.08
CA GLY A 43 3.78 -5.82 15.43
C GLY A 43 4.94 -5.09 16.13
N LYS A 44 5.69 -5.77 17.01
CA LYS A 44 6.78 -5.16 17.80
C LYS A 44 8.11 -5.07 17.04
N ALA A 45 8.26 -5.84 15.99
CA ALA A 45 9.39 -5.85 15.08
C ALA A 45 8.91 -5.38 13.69
N PRO A 46 8.74 -4.06 13.48
CA PRO A 46 8.27 -3.52 12.22
C PRO A 46 9.26 -3.82 11.09
N PHE A 47 8.73 -4.08 9.90
CA PHE A 47 9.51 -4.38 8.71
C PHE A 47 9.39 -3.26 7.67
N PHE A 48 8.17 -2.95 7.22
CA PHE A 48 7.91 -1.91 6.23
C PHE A 48 6.44 -1.50 6.26
N HIS A 49 6.14 -0.24 5.93
CA HIS A 49 4.79 0.29 5.85
C HIS A 49 4.39 0.57 4.40
N PHE A 50 3.11 0.39 4.06
CA PHE A 50 2.63 0.51 2.70
C PHE A 50 1.29 1.20 2.62
N ASP A 51 1.13 2.00 1.56
CA ASP A 51 -0.16 2.29 0.96
C ASP A 51 -0.24 1.62 -0.38
N PHE A 52 -1.23 0.76 -0.54
CA PHE A 52 -1.56 0.18 -1.84
C PHE A 52 -2.75 0.92 -2.43
N HIS A 53 -2.63 1.33 -3.69
CA HIS A 53 -3.71 1.93 -4.47
C HIS A 53 -3.96 1.06 -5.72
N ASN A 54 -5.19 0.65 -5.91
CA ASN A 54 -5.60 -0.11 -7.09
C ASN A 54 -5.94 0.83 -8.27
N LEU A 55 -6.38 0.29 -9.41
CA LEU A 55 -6.69 1.09 -10.61
C LEU A 55 -7.84 2.09 -10.40
N PRO A 56 -8.99 1.72 -9.80
CA PRO A 56 -10.02 2.67 -9.40
C PRO A 56 -9.49 3.82 -8.52
N ALA A 57 -8.69 3.52 -7.49
CA ALA A 57 -8.10 4.57 -6.65
C ALA A 57 -7.17 5.49 -7.46
N LEU A 58 -6.30 4.93 -8.29
CA LEU A 58 -5.42 5.73 -9.16
C LEU A 58 -6.21 6.63 -10.11
N HIS A 59 -7.32 6.12 -10.68
CA HIS A 59 -8.16 6.91 -11.55
C HIS A 59 -8.77 8.10 -10.82
N GLN A 60 -9.31 7.86 -9.63
CA GLN A 60 -9.91 8.91 -8.79
C GLN A 60 -8.87 9.95 -8.35
N THR A 61 -7.71 9.51 -7.86
CA THR A 61 -6.57 10.39 -7.51
C THR A 61 -6.18 11.32 -8.67
N ILE A 62 -6.15 10.82 -9.91
CA ILE A 62 -5.83 11.66 -11.09
C ILE A 62 -6.95 12.65 -11.39
N LEU A 63 -8.22 12.24 -11.29
CA LEU A 63 -9.37 13.12 -11.55
C LEU A 63 -9.44 14.27 -10.54
N ASP A 64 -9.13 13.97 -9.28
CA ASP A 64 -9.18 14.96 -8.19
C ASP A 64 -7.93 15.85 -8.17
N GLY A 65 -6.89 15.51 -8.94
CA GLY A 65 -5.61 16.23 -8.94
C GLY A 65 -4.81 16.04 -7.65
N GLU A 66 -5.07 14.94 -6.94
CA GLU A 66 -4.43 14.59 -5.67
C GLU A 66 -3.14 13.77 -5.89
N PHE A 67 -2.43 13.49 -4.80
CA PHE A 67 -1.15 12.76 -4.73
C PHE A 67 0.06 13.46 -5.38
N VAL A 68 -0.03 13.85 -6.66
CA VAL A 68 0.97 14.68 -7.35
C VAL A 68 0.25 15.83 -8.04
N GLU A 69 0.35 17.02 -7.45
CA GLU A 69 -0.31 18.24 -7.93
C GLU A 69 0.06 18.56 -9.39
N PRO A 70 -0.86 19.13 -10.20
CA PRO A 70 -0.63 19.38 -11.63
C PRO A 70 0.56 20.28 -11.97
N ASP A 71 0.98 21.15 -11.06
CA ASP A 71 2.12 22.05 -11.19
C ASP A 71 3.44 21.45 -10.65
N ASN A 72 3.38 20.26 -10.04
CA ASN A 72 4.56 19.55 -9.57
C ASN A 72 5.40 19.03 -10.77
N PRO A 73 6.74 19.19 -10.76
CA PRO A 73 7.62 18.66 -11.80
C PRO A 73 7.50 17.15 -12.07
N ASP A 74 7.12 16.35 -11.09
CA ASP A 74 6.92 14.91 -11.21
C ASP A 74 5.57 14.54 -11.88
N HIS A 75 4.65 15.48 -12.04
CA HIS A 75 3.30 15.23 -12.54
C HIS A 75 3.27 14.55 -13.92
N PRO A 76 4.03 15.00 -14.94
CA PRO A 76 4.07 14.31 -16.23
C PRO A 76 4.58 12.87 -16.13
N HIS A 77 5.54 12.61 -15.25
CA HIS A 77 6.07 11.27 -15.04
C HIS A 77 5.04 10.37 -14.33
N PHE A 78 4.33 10.89 -13.32
CA PHE A 78 3.24 10.19 -12.67
C PHE A 78 2.16 9.76 -13.66
N LEU A 79 1.71 10.66 -14.53
CA LEU A 79 0.72 10.36 -15.56
C LEU A 79 1.20 9.29 -16.55
N GLU A 80 2.48 9.31 -16.91
CA GLU A 80 3.06 8.26 -17.77
C GLU A 80 3.09 6.90 -17.07
N GLN A 81 3.49 6.83 -15.78
CA GLN A 81 3.43 5.59 -15.01
C GLN A 81 1.99 5.06 -14.89
N ALA A 82 1.01 5.95 -14.67
CA ALA A 82 -0.40 5.60 -14.65
C ALA A 82 -0.90 5.07 -15.99
N ARG A 83 -0.48 5.67 -17.11
CA ARG A 83 -0.80 5.19 -18.47
C ARG A 83 -0.25 3.77 -18.70
N ARG A 84 1.02 3.54 -18.33
CA ARG A 84 1.70 2.24 -18.46
C ARG A 84 1.03 1.16 -17.62
N LEU A 85 0.61 1.52 -16.40
CA LEU A 85 -0.14 0.62 -15.51
C LEU A 85 -1.49 0.21 -16.14
N ARG A 86 -2.29 1.18 -16.60
CA ARG A 86 -3.60 0.92 -17.23
C ARG A 86 -3.53 0.11 -18.52
N SER A 87 -2.49 0.34 -19.32
CA SER A 87 -2.29 -0.38 -20.59
C SER A 87 -1.73 -1.80 -20.42
N GLY A 88 -1.32 -2.17 -19.20
CA GLY A 88 -0.70 -3.45 -18.93
C GLY A 88 0.77 -3.54 -19.34
N GLU A 89 1.42 -2.41 -19.61
CA GLU A 89 2.87 -2.36 -19.84
C GLU A 89 3.67 -2.66 -18.55
N GLN A 90 3.04 -2.48 -17.39
CA GLN A 90 3.57 -2.86 -16.07
C GLN A 90 2.43 -3.24 -15.12
N ASP A 91 2.73 -4.09 -14.14
CA ASP A 91 1.74 -4.56 -13.15
C ASP A 91 1.66 -3.69 -11.89
N TRP A 92 2.66 -2.85 -11.65
CA TRP A 92 2.70 -1.94 -10.52
C TRP A 92 3.78 -0.86 -10.75
N PHE A 93 3.75 0.19 -9.94
CA PHE A 93 4.87 1.15 -9.82
C PHE A 93 4.91 1.77 -8.42
N VAL A 94 6.07 2.33 -8.05
CA VAL A 94 6.25 3.03 -6.78
C VAL A 94 5.83 4.48 -6.96
N GLY A 95 4.76 4.89 -6.28
CA GLY A 95 4.29 6.27 -6.26
C GLY A 95 5.23 7.18 -5.48
N ALA A 96 5.56 6.76 -4.25
CA ALA A 96 6.42 7.51 -3.33
C ALA A 96 7.18 6.56 -2.41
N LEU A 97 8.32 7.01 -1.89
CA LEU A 97 9.04 6.39 -0.79
C LEU A 97 9.28 7.45 0.27
N TYR A 98 9.13 7.10 1.53
CA TYR A 98 9.36 8.01 2.65
C TYR A 98 10.56 7.56 3.47
N TYR A 99 11.50 8.48 3.64
CA TYR A 99 12.66 8.33 4.51
C TYR A 99 12.50 9.22 5.73
N PRO A 100 13.18 8.93 6.85
CA PRO A 100 13.05 9.71 8.08
C PRO A 100 13.37 11.20 7.92
N LEU A 101 14.19 11.57 6.92
CA LEU A 101 14.73 12.92 6.78
C LEU A 101 14.41 13.59 5.43
N PHE A 102 13.81 12.89 4.46
CA PHE A 102 13.44 13.46 3.17
C PHE A 102 12.47 12.55 2.38
N SER A 103 11.84 13.09 1.35
CA SER A 103 11.06 12.33 0.37
C SER A 103 11.67 12.52 -1.02
N PRO A 104 12.18 11.46 -1.68
CA PRO A 104 12.72 11.54 -3.03
C PRO A 104 11.67 11.84 -4.10
N GLU A 105 12.14 12.35 -5.23
CA GLU A 105 11.37 12.46 -6.48
C GLU A 105 10.97 11.07 -7.02
N MET A 106 9.87 11.01 -7.77
CA MET A 106 9.30 9.76 -8.27
C MET A 106 10.25 8.97 -9.18
N HIS A 107 11.12 9.67 -9.92
CA HIS A 107 12.13 9.02 -10.76
C HIS A 107 13.08 8.13 -9.95
N PHE A 108 13.49 8.60 -8.77
CA PHE A 108 14.35 7.86 -7.85
C PHE A 108 13.61 6.65 -7.27
N CYS A 109 12.34 6.82 -6.87
CA CYS A 109 11.51 5.75 -6.32
C CYS A 109 11.41 4.52 -7.25
N ASN A 110 11.34 4.75 -8.57
CA ASN A 110 11.23 3.68 -9.57
C ASN A 110 12.57 3.22 -10.14
N ALA A 111 13.68 3.90 -9.81
CA ALA A 111 15.01 3.50 -10.27
C ALA A 111 15.49 2.20 -9.61
N SER A 112 15.15 2.00 -8.33
CA SER A 112 15.46 0.78 -7.56
C SER A 112 14.82 -0.47 -8.16
N VAL A 113 13.56 -0.36 -8.57
CA VAL A 113 12.82 -1.44 -9.25
C VAL A 113 13.52 -1.82 -10.55
N ARG A 114 14.00 -0.85 -11.32
CA ARG A 114 14.74 -1.09 -12.57
C ARG A 114 16.12 -1.71 -12.34
N SER A 115 16.80 -1.33 -11.26
CA SER A 115 18.13 -1.85 -10.93
C SER A 115 18.11 -3.19 -10.18
N GLY A 116 16.94 -3.61 -9.70
CA GLY A 116 16.79 -4.81 -8.88
C GLY A 116 17.33 -4.66 -7.45
N VAL A 117 17.57 -3.42 -7.01
CA VAL A 117 18.06 -3.14 -5.65
C VAL A 117 16.87 -3.16 -4.68
N PRO A 118 16.90 -3.99 -3.63
CA PRO A 118 15.86 -4.01 -2.61
C PRO A 118 15.63 -2.64 -1.96
N LEU A 119 14.39 -2.31 -1.61
CA LEU A 119 14.03 -1.08 -0.90
C LEU A 119 14.84 -0.92 0.39
N THR A 120 15.05 -2.00 1.14
CA THR A 120 15.86 -2.02 2.37
C THR A 120 17.35 -1.69 2.15
N GLN A 121 17.80 -1.64 0.89
CA GLN A 121 19.16 -1.29 0.50
C GLN A 121 19.22 0.03 -0.27
N LEU A 122 18.09 0.67 -0.54
CA LEU A 122 18.02 1.97 -1.20
C LEU A 122 18.31 3.07 -0.18
N LEU A 123 19.57 3.16 0.27
CA LEU A 123 19.98 4.07 1.32
C LEU A 123 20.04 5.51 0.84
N SER A 124 19.50 6.42 1.64
CA SER A 124 19.71 7.85 1.44
C SER A 124 19.57 8.61 2.76
N PRO A 125 20.63 9.24 3.29
CA PRO A 125 22.06 8.98 3.05
C PRO A 125 22.54 7.65 3.67
N SER A 126 21.93 7.19 4.77
CA SER A 126 22.39 6.01 5.53
C SER A 126 21.27 5.09 6.03
N VAL A 127 20.01 5.46 5.78
CA VAL A 127 18.83 4.69 6.21
C VAL A 127 17.98 4.33 5.00
N PRO A 128 17.33 3.15 5.00
CA PRO A 128 16.35 2.78 3.99
C PRO A 128 15.04 3.57 4.16
N PRO A 129 14.16 3.59 3.14
CA PRO A 129 12.80 4.04 3.33
C PRO A 129 12.09 3.10 4.31
N TYR A 130 11.13 3.65 5.06
CA TYR A 130 10.30 2.87 5.98
C TYR A 130 8.85 2.72 5.51
N TYR A 131 8.47 3.50 4.49
CA TYR A 131 7.12 3.55 3.96
C TYR A 131 7.16 3.79 2.45
N GLY A 132 6.28 3.12 1.71
CA GLY A 132 6.11 3.34 0.28
C GLY A 132 4.64 3.33 -0.15
N VAL A 133 4.33 4.15 -1.13
CA VAL A 133 3.04 4.15 -1.82
C VAL A 133 3.20 3.38 -3.11
N ILE A 134 2.38 2.35 -3.32
CA ILE A 134 2.45 1.46 -4.48
C ILE A 134 1.13 1.49 -5.23
N PHE A 135 1.19 1.74 -6.53
CA PHE A 135 0.04 1.63 -7.43
C PHE A 135 0.06 0.27 -8.11
N LEU A 136 -1.09 -0.41 -8.11
CA LEU A 136 -1.25 -1.80 -8.55
C LEU A 136 -2.17 -1.87 -9.76
N ARG A 137 -1.85 -2.75 -10.71
CA ARG A 137 -2.73 -3.13 -11.82
C ARG A 137 -3.77 -4.13 -11.33
N GLU A 138 -4.61 -3.66 -10.41
CA GLU A 138 -5.67 -4.42 -9.78
C GLU A 138 -6.99 -3.63 -9.93
N GLU A 139 -8.01 -4.29 -10.44
CA GLU A 139 -9.36 -3.70 -10.58
C GLU A 139 -10.24 -4.04 -9.38
N ARG A 140 -9.98 -5.18 -8.73
CA ARG A 140 -10.78 -5.63 -7.60
C ARG A 140 -10.52 -4.73 -6.39
N PRO A 141 -11.52 -4.55 -5.51
CA PRO A 141 -11.29 -3.99 -4.19
C PRO A 141 -10.15 -4.73 -3.47
N LEU A 142 -9.34 -4.01 -2.71
CA LEU A 142 -8.19 -4.55 -1.99
C LEU A 142 -8.63 -5.34 -0.76
N THR A 143 -9.29 -6.48 -0.95
CA THR A 143 -9.74 -7.34 0.15
C THR A 143 -8.53 -7.90 0.92
N PRO A 144 -8.71 -8.44 2.14
CA PRO A 144 -7.68 -9.17 2.87
C PRO A 144 -6.85 -10.13 2.00
N GLU A 145 -7.51 -10.89 1.13
CA GLU A 145 -6.90 -11.86 0.23
C GLU A 145 -6.11 -11.18 -0.90
N VAL A 146 -6.67 -10.11 -1.49
CA VAL A 146 -6.02 -9.35 -2.56
C VAL A 146 -4.78 -8.63 -2.02
N LEU A 147 -4.87 -7.99 -0.85
CA LEU A 147 -3.73 -7.33 -0.19
C LEU A 147 -2.60 -8.31 0.11
N THR A 148 -2.94 -9.45 0.73
CA THR A 148 -1.97 -10.50 1.05
C THR A 148 -1.29 -11.00 -0.21
N HIS A 149 -2.06 -11.26 -1.27
CA HIS A 149 -1.52 -11.70 -2.56
C HIS A 149 -0.55 -10.70 -3.18
N TRP A 150 -0.87 -9.40 -3.17
CA TRP A 150 0.02 -8.37 -3.70
C TRP A 150 1.26 -8.18 -2.82
N ALA A 151 1.14 -8.20 -1.49
CA ALA A 151 2.28 -8.11 -0.59
C ALA A 151 3.26 -9.28 -0.80
N GLU A 152 2.76 -10.50 -0.98
CA GLU A 152 3.58 -11.67 -1.32
C GLU A 152 4.19 -11.57 -2.73
N THR A 153 3.42 -11.12 -3.72
CA THR A 153 3.89 -10.97 -5.10
C THR A 153 5.01 -9.93 -5.19
N LEU A 154 4.89 -8.84 -4.45
CA LEU A 154 5.86 -7.75 -4.41
C LEU A 154 7.06 -8.04 -3.49
N SER A 155 7.02 -9.10 -2.69
CA SER A 155 8.11 -9.43 -1.76
C SER A 155 9.47 -9.58 -2.46
N GLN A 156 9.51 -10.36 -3.54
CA GLN A 156 10.73 -10.58 -4.32
C GLN A 156 11.24 -9.29 -5.00
N PRO A 157 10.45 -8.57 -5.82
CA PRO A 157 10.97 -7.39 -6.51
C PRO A 157 11.27 -6.21 -5.58
N LEU A 158 10.55 -6.06 -4.46
CA LEU A 158 10.79 -4.94 -3.53
C LEU A 158 11.86 -5.25 -2.48
N PHE A 159 12.01 -6.49 -2.04
CA PHE A 159 12.88 -6.84 -0.92
C PHE A 159 13.97 -7.84 -1.27
N GLY A 160 14.04 -8.29 -2.53
CA GLY A 160 15.06 -9.23 -3.02
C GLY A 160 14.86 -10.67 -2.57
N GLN A 161 13.84 -10.95 -1.77
CA GLN A 161 13.55 -12.27 -1.23
C GLN A 161 12.04 -12.50 -1.11
N PRO A 162 11.55 -13.72 -1.37
CA PRO A 162 10.14 -14.00 -1.25
C PRO A 162 9.76 -14.24 0.21
N PHE A 163 8.61 -13.72 0.63
CA PHE A 163 8.01 -14.06 1.92
C PHE A 163 6.54 -14.46 1.74
N SER A 164 6.02 -15.22 2.71
CA SER A 164 4.58 -15.39 2.88
C SER A 164 4.03 -14.34 3.83
N CYS A 165 2.78 -13.95 3.65
CA CYS A 165 2.13 -12.93 4.45
C CYS A 165 0.84 -13.49 5.07
N THR A 166 0.55 -13.09 6.30
CA THR A 166 -0.73 -13.37 6.95
C THR A 166 -1.20 -12.12 7.64
N LEU A 167 -2.52 -11.91 7.71
CA LEU A 167 -3.07 -10.90 8.60
C LEU A 167 -2.79 -11.26 10.05
N ALA A 168 -2.30 -10.28 10.81
CA ALA A 168 -2.06 -10.41 12.24
C ALA A 168 -3.38 -10.47 13.01
N GLN A 169 -4.32 -9.61 12.62
CA GLN A 169 -5.64 -9.50 13.23
C GLN A 169 -6.66 -9.19 12.15
N VAL A 170 -7.83 -9.80 12.27
CA VAL A 170 -9.00 -9.52 11.43
C VAL A 170 -10.17 -9.35 12.40
N PRO A 171 -10.68 -8.11 12.59
CA PRO A 171 -11.82 -7.90 13.45
C PRO A 171 -13.03 -8.63 12.87
N SER A 172 -13.92 -9.09 13.72
CA SER A 172 -15.22 -9.61 13.29
C SER A 172 -16.08 -8.48 12.72
N ARG A 173 -17.08 -8.86 11.91
CA ARG A 173 -18.11 -7.92 11.44
C ARG A 173 -18.82 -7.20 12.59
N GLN A 174 -19.02 -7.90 13.72
CA GLN A 174 -19.66 -7.31 14.89
C GLN A 174 -18.79 -6.21 15.50
N GLU A 175 -17.51 -6.48 15.73
CA GLU A 175 -16.55 -5.50 16.27
C GLU A 175 -16.44 -4.28 15.34
N ALA A 176 -16.35 -4.50 14.03
CA ALA A 176 -16.32 -3.41 13.05
C ALA A 176 -17.60 -2.57 13.06
N MET A 177 -18.78 -3.20 13.25
CA MET A 177 -20.05 -2.48 13.35
C MET A 177 -20.16 -1.69 14.65
N GLU A 178 -19.77 -2.28 15.78
CA GLU A 178 -19.78 -1.60 17.08
C GLU A 178 -18.86 -0.38 17.08
N GLN A 179 -17.64 -0.53 16.53
CA GLN A 179 -16.71 0.57 16.44
C GLN A 179 -17.19 1.64 15.43
N PHE A 180 -17.80 1.24 14.31
CA PHE A 180 -18.45 2.17 13.38
C PHE A 180 -19.56 3.00 14.04
N GLU A 181 -20.50 2.35 14.73
CA GLU A 181 -21.61 3.03 15.41
C GLU A 181 -21.12 3.98 16.51
N ASN A 182 -20.07 3.61 17.22
CA ASN A 182 -19.45 4.45 18.22
C ASN A 182 -18.83 5.71 17.59
N GLU A 183 -18.07 5.56 16.50
CA GLU A 183 -17.48 6.71 15.81
C GLU A 183 -18.57 7.67 15.29
N MET A 184 -19.60 7.14 14.63
CA MET A 184 -20.70 7.94 14.07
C MET A 184 -21.54 8.66 15.13
N ARG A 185 -21.48 8.22 16.40
CA ARG A 185 -22.09 8.94 17.52
C ARG A 185 -21.23 10.09 18.02
N LEU A 186 -19.91 9.96 17.95
CA LEU A 186 -18.95 10.98 18.39
C LEU A 186 -18.84 12.15 17.41
N THR A 187 -19.11 11.90 16.12
CA THR A 187 -19.06 12.92 15.07
C THR A 187 -20.41 13.63 14.82
N ARG A 188 -21.41 13.41 15.67
CA ARG A 188 -22.73 14.09 15.66
C ARG A 188 -22.80 15.16 16.73
#